data_AF-A0A8S3S3K9-F1
#
_entry.id   AF-A0A8S3S3K9-F1
#
_cell.length_a   1.000
_cell.length_b   1.000
_cell.length_c   1.000
_cell.angle_alpha   90.00
_cell.angle_beta   90.00
_cell.angle_gamma   90.00
#
_symmetry.space_group_name_H-M   'P 1'
#
loop_
_entity.id
_entity.type
_entity.pdbx_description
1 polymer ?
#
loop_
_entity_poly.entity_id
_entity_poly.type
_entity_poly.pdbx_seq_one_letter_code
_entity_poly.pdbx_strand_id
1 'polypeptide(L)'
;MINFNWSQIVEELCDEFTVLCRTILSFMLPDNLTEKTKSDRITSMVPRIGFIYSLLAQSRNQALSMVQHIINTILFDNLCDQKVFDRLHSIGACMSYGHSLTILDKYGGHFNSAVIDALKSGKRIRLVGDNINWMTNVHDERKDNHAHMHHAFGSACIIQNTSFDLLSSIKPQLDYRYASVETFLPSRNDWHLLREDYSVHILKVASKHIPFFKEFCKPFENFFHGTLTEELKTKNKVIPLPVLHYNEQKYDEVVKILDFYESFLRESFGKANIDYNDTVKVLIGGDQLTRERFSGSKCLRAGGITADERFDHLSPITFELFHLCMNYVKLIMKQLFKDQSVNEMGTMKCEANRLLRTTVNVNVNEHYDADKDFIISFTDAYITEAVMTFLKWKTLLLPQQ
;
A
#
# COMPACT_ATOMS: atom_id res chain seq x y z
N MET A 1 -6.37 -10.70 10.23
CA MET A 1 -6.92 -10.33 11.55
C MET A 1 -7.95 -11.38 11.92
N ILE A 2 -7.80 -12.00 13.10
CA ILE A 2 -8.80 -12.92 13.66
C ILE A 2 -10.02 -12.04 14.03
N ASN A 3 -11.23 -12.42 13.61
CA ASN A 3 -12.46 -11.73 13.99
C ASN A 3 -12.74 -11.99 15.48
N PHE A 4 -12.20 -11.14 16.34
CA PHE A 4 -12.41 -11.20 17.78
C PHE A 4 -13.70 -10.47 18.16
N ASN A 5 -14.59 -11.11 18.92
CA ASN A 5 -15.86 -10.53 19.37
C ASN A 5 -16.02 -10.71 20.89
N TRP A 6 -16.03 -9.59 21.61
CA TRP A 6 -16.24 -9.57 23.07
C TRP A 6 -17.57 -10.23 23.49
N SER A 7 -18.60 -10.17 22.65
CA SER A 7 -19.91 -10.73 22.96
C SER A 7 -19.85 -12.25 23.11
N GLN A 8 -19.06 -12.93 22.29
CA GLN A 8 -18.90 -14.39 22.35
C GLN A 8 -18.24 -14.84 23.66
N ILE A 9 -17.26 -14.07 24.15
CA ILE A 9 -16.59 -14.36 25.44
C ILE A 9 -17.55 -14.15 26.61
N VAL A 10 -18.41 -13.12 26.54
CA VAL A 10 -19.40 -12.86 27.58
C VAL A 10 -20.55 -13.86 27.53
N GLU A 11 -20.95 -14.31 26.34
CA GLU A 11 -21.91 -15.41 26.14
C GLU A 11 -21.39 -16.70 26.79
N GLU A 12 -20.14 -17.10 26.51
CA GLU A 12 -19.48 -18.24 27.16
C GLU A 12 -19.47 -18.10 28.70
N LEU A 13 -19.11 -16.91 29.21
CA LEU A 13 -19.13 -16.64 30.66
C LEU A 13 -20.52 -16.86 31.26
N CYS A 14 -21.58 -16.40 30.61
CA CYS A 14 -22.92 -16.45 31.19
C CYS A 14 -23.58 -17.83 31.00
N ASP A 15 -23.22 -18.56 29.94
CA ASP A 15 -23.68 -19.93 29.67
C ASP A 15 -22.98 -20.95 30.57
N GLU A 16 -21.65 -20.91 30.65
CA GLU A 16 -20.85 -21.93 31.35
C GLU A 16 -20.61 -21.58 32.84
N PHE A 17 -20.58 -20.29 33.18
CA PHE A 17 -20.20 -19.80 34.50
C PHE A 17 -21.20 -18.78 35.05
N THR A 18 -22.49 -19.11 35.01
CA THR A 18 -23.60 -18.21 35.39
C THR A 18 -23.43 -17.54 36.76
N VAL A 19 -22.88 -18.25 37.76
CA VAL A 19 -22.63 -17.67 39.10
C VAL A 19 -21.58 -16.57 39.02
N LEU A 20 -20.47 -16.79 38.31
CA LEU A 20 -19.41 -15.81 38.11
C LEU A 20 -19.91 -14.62 37.29
N CYS A 21 -20.67 -14.86 36.20
CA CYS A 21 -21.34 -13.82 35.41
C CYS A 21 -22.18 -12.91 36.32
N ARG A 22 -23.03 -13.49 37.17
CA ARG A 22 -23.86 -12.75 38.13
C ARG A 22 -23.05 -11.98 39.16
N THR A 23 -22.00 -12.58 39.70
CA THR A 23 -21.11 -11.91 40.66
C THR A 23 -20.42 -10.70 40.04
N ILE A 24 -19.82 -10.84 38.84
CA ILE A 24 -19.18 -9.72 38.13
C ILE A 24 -20.21 -8.61 37.87
N LEU A 25 -21.40 -8.96 37.37
CA LEU A 25 -22.46 -7.99 37.12
C LEU A 25 -22.94 -7.28 38.40
N SER A 26 -23.02 -7.99 39.52
CA SER A 26 -23.42 -7.39 40.81
C SER A 26 -22.43 -6.37 41.35
N PHE A 27 -21.13 -6.53 41.09
CA PHE A 27 -20.13 -5.51 41.44
C PHE A 27 -20.16 -4.30 40.49
N MET A 28 -20.61 -4.51 39.26
CA MET A 28 -20.52 -3.53 38.19
C MET A 28 -21.80 -2.70 38.02
N LEU A 29 -22.95 -3.20 38.47
CA LEU A 29 -24.25 -2.56 38.33
C LEU A 29 -24.77 -2.07 39.69
N PRO A 30 -25.17 -0.79 39.80
CA PRO A 30 -25.91 -0.30 40.96
C PRO A 30 -27.28 -0.99 41.10
N ASP A 31 -27.68 -1.29 42.33
CA ASP A 31 -28.96 -1.97 42.64
C ASP A 31 -30.20 -1.14 42.22
N ASN A 32 -30.05 0.17 42.05
CA ASN A 32 -31.16 1.12 41.93
C ASN A 32 -31.53 1.49 40.48
N LEU A 33 -31.15 0.67 39.49
CA LEU A 33 -31.39 0.96 38.07
C LEU A 33 -32.68 0.34 37.53
N THR A 34 -33.34 1.02 36.59
CA THR A 34 -34.46 0.44 35.83
C THR A 34 -33.95 -0.62 34.85
N GLU A 35 -34.77 -1.62 34.51
CA GLU A 35 -34.39 -2.74 33.63
C GLU A 35 -33.88 -2.28 32.25
N LYS A 36 -34.47 -1.23 31.68
CA LYS A 36 -34.01 -0.65 30.41
C LYS A 36 -32.60 -0.06 30.54
N THR A 37 -32.34 0.68 31.62
CA THR A 37 -31.02 1.27 31.89
C THR A 37 -29.96 0.21 32.22
N LYS A 38 -30.35 -0.91 32.82
CA LYS A 38 -29.45 -2.05 33.07
C LYS A 38 -28.99 -2.68 31.76
N SER A 39 -29.91 -2.94 30.84
CA SER A 39 -29.58 -3.54 29.53
C SER A 39 -28.58 -2.67 28.75
N ASP A 40 -28.86 -1.38 28.61
CA ASP A 40 -27.98 -0.45 27.88
C ASP A 40 -26.58 -0.37 28.51
N ARG A 41 -26.51 -0.38 29.85
CA ARG A 41 -25.23 -0.40 30.57
C ARG A 41 -24.47 -1.69 30.35
N ILE A 42 -25.13 -2.85 30.44
CA ILE A 42 -24.49 -4.15 30.22
C ILE A 42 -23.85 -4.16 28.82
N THR A 43 -24.56 -3.73 27.78
CA THR A 43 -24.04 -3.64 26.41
C THR A 43 -22.78 -2.78 26.34
N SER A 44 -22.76 -1.62 27.00
CA SER A 44 -21.55 -0.77 27.05
C SER A 44 -20.38 -1.36 27.85
N MET A 45 -20.65 -2.34 28.72
CA MET A 45 -19.68 -2.94 29.64
C MET A 45 -19.16 -4.30 29.16
N VAL A 46 -19.69 -4.83 28.06
CA VAL A 46 -19.29 -6.12 27.46
C VAL A 46 -17.77 -6.29 27.37
N PRO A 47 -16.98 -5.32 26.85
CA PRO A 47 -15.51 -5.48 26.80
C PRO A 47 -14.86 -5.62 28.18
N ARG A 48 -15.38 -4.91 29.19
CA ARG A 48 -14.84 -4.95 30.56
C ARG A 48 -15.14 -6.28 31.24
N ILE A 49 -16.36 -6.78 31.06
CA ILE A 49 -16.80 -8.08 31.60
C ILE A 49 -15.98 -9.20 30.95
N GLY A 50 -15.86 -9.18 29.62
CA GLY A 50 -15.07 -10.16 28.88
C GLY A 50 -13.59 -10.15 29.28
N PHE A 51 -13.01 -8.97 29.53
CA PHE A 51 -11.64 -8.86 30.00
C PHE A 51 -11.45 -9.48 31.39
N ILE A 52 -12.31 -9.15 32.37
CA ILE A 52 -12.26 -9.73 33.72
C ILE A 52 -12.37 -11.25 33.66
N TYR A 53 -13.31 -11.78 32.88
CA TYR A 53 -13.46 -13.22 32.71
C TYR A 53 -12.21 -13.86 32.10
N SER A 54 -11.64 -13.24 31.06
CA SER A 54 -10.44 -13.75 30.39
C SER A 54 -9.25 -13.83 31.35
N LEU A 55 -9.09 -12.85 32.25
CA LEU A 55 -8.06 -12.88 33.31
C LEU A 55 -8.26 -14.07 34.27
N LEU A 56 -9.49 -14.28 34.72
CA LEU A 56 -9.81 -15.35 35.69
C LEU A 56 -9.67 -16.74 35.06
N ALA A 57 -10.17 -16.89 33.83
CA ALA A 57 -10.26 -18.17 33.13
C ALA A 57 -8.95 -18.59 32.45
N GLN A 58 -7.99 -17.66 32.27
CA GLN A 58 -6.64 -17.96 31.76
C GLN A 58 -5.96 -19.11 32.52
N SER A 59 -6.16 -19.18 33.84
CA SER A 59 -5.60 -20.24 34.69
C SER A 59 -6.06 -21.66 34.32
N ARG A 60 -7.15 -21.78 33.54
CA ARG A 60 -7.81 -23.05 33.19
C ARG A 60 -7.93 -23.30 31.69
N ASN A 61 -8.05 -22.27 30.85
CA ASN A 61 -8.23 -22.42 29.41
C ASN A 61 -7.22 -21.56 28.62
N GLN A 62 -6.33 -22.23 27.88
CA GLN A 62 -5.35 -21.56 27.02
C GLN A 62 -6.01 -20.80 25.86
N ALA A 63 -7.21 -21.15 25.41
CA ALA A 63 -7.91 -20.42 24.35
C ALA A 63 -8.27 -18.97 24.76
N LEU A 64 -8.46 -18.72 26.06
CA LEU A 64 -8.76 -17.39 26.61
C LEU A 64 -7.51 -16.51 26.78
N SER A 65 -6.31 -17.04 26.50
CA SER A 65 -5.08 -16.24 26.33
C SER A 65 -5.09 -15.36 25.07
N MET A 66 -6.07 -15.57 24.17
CA MET A 66 -6.26 -14.75 22.97
C MET A 66 -6.38 -13.25 23.28
N VAL A 67 -7.05 -12.90 24.38
CA VAL A 67 -7.15 -11.51 24.83
C VAL A 67 -5.78 -10.92 25.16
N GLN A 68 -4.90 -11.70 25.80
CA GLN A 68 -3.52 -11.28 26.07
C GLN A 68 -2.73 -11.14 24.77
N HIS A 69 -2.88 -12.05 23.81
CA HIS A 69 -2.23 -11.94 22.50
C HIS A 69 -2.61 -10.64 21.77
N ILE A 70 -3.88 -10.26 21.80
CA ILE A 70 -4.36 -9.00 21.22
C ILE A 70 -3.73 -7.81 21.94
N ILE A 71 -3.76 -7.81 23.27
CA ILE A 71 -3.16 -6.74 24.07
C ILE A 71 -1.65 -6.63 23.79
N ASN A 72 -0.92 -7.75 23.72
CA ASN A 72 0.51 -7.74 23.38
C ASN A 72 0.76 -7.13 21.99
N THR A 73 -0.09 -7.46 21.01
CA THR A 73 0.02 -6.91 19.66
C THR A 73 -0.17 -5.39 19.68
N ILE A 74 -1.16 -4.90 20.42
CA ILE A 74 -1.42 -3.46 20.60
C ILE A 74 -0.24 -2.79 21.33
N LEU A 75 0.31 -3.40 22.37
CA LEU A 75 1.45 -2.87 23.12
C LEU A 75 2.68 -2.74 22.22
N PHE A 76 2.94 -3.73 21.37
CA PHE A 76 4.03 -3.65 20.38
C PHE A 76 3.77 -2.62 19.29
N ASP A 77 2.55 -2.54 18.78
CA ASP A 77 2.14 -1.53 17.79
C ASP A 77 2.33 -0.10 18.33
N ASN A 78 2.13 0.08 19.64
CA ASN A 78 2.35 1.34 20.33
C ASN A 78 3.79 1.49 20.88
N LEU A 79 4.74 0.66 20.44
CA LEU A 79 6.16 0.72 20.81
C LEU A 79 6.40 0.77 22.34
N CYS A 80 5.56 0.07 23.11
CA CYS A 80 5.66 0.06 24.55
C CYS A 80 6.94 -0.64 25.01
N ASP A 81 7.59 -0.09 26.04
CA ASP A 81 8.82 -0.65 26.60
C ASP A 81 8.58 -1.96 27.36
N GLN A 82 9.66 -2.72 27.60
CA GLN A 82 9.58 -3.97 28.35
C GLN A 82 8.99 -3.77 29.77
N LYS A 83 9.17 -2.60 30.39
CA LYS A 83 8.64 -2.31 31.73
C LYS A 83 7.12 -2.27 31.75
N VAL A 84 6.48 -1.75 30.69
CA VAL A 84 5.02 -1.79 30.54
C VAL A 84 4.53 -3.24 30.46
N PHE A 85 5.21 -4.08 29.67
CA PHE A 85 4.90 -5.51 29.62
C PHE A 85 5.07 -6.19 30.98
N ASP A 86 6.16 -5.94 31.70
CA ASP A 86 6.39 -6.57 33.01
C ASP A 86 5.30 -6.20 34.03
N ARG A 87 4.87 -4.92 34.03
CA ARG A 87 3.78 -4.43 34.88
C ARG A 87 2.44 -5.07 34.52
N LEU A 88 2.06 -5.05 33.24
CA LEU A 88 0.78 -5.62 32.78
C LEU A 88 0.76 -7.15 32.87
N HIS A 89 1.92 -7.80 32.71
CA HIS A 89 2.06 -9.23 32.87
C HIS A 89 1.82 -9.66 34.33
N SER A 90 2.31 -8.89 35.30
CA SER A 90 2.12 -9.19 36.73
C SER A 90 0.65 -9.27 37.17
N ILE A 91 -0.24 -8.55 36.47
CA ILE A 91 -1.69 -8.56 36.73
C ILE A 91 -2.46 -9.49 35.76
N GLY A 92 -1.75 -10.24 34.91
CA GLY A 92 -2.32 -11.14 33.92
C GLY A 92 -2.94 -10.44 32.70
N ALA A 93 -2.75 -9.14 32.52
CA ALA A 93 -3.35 -8.40 31.40
C ALA A 93 -2.70 -8.72 30.04
N CYS A 94 -1.41 -9.07 30.06
CA CYS A 94 -0.65 -9.39 28.86
C CYS A 94 0.35 -10.53 29.14
N MET A 95 1.05 -10.99 28.12
CA MET A 95 2.11 -12.00 28.31
C MET A 95 3.43 -11.31 28.62
N SER A 96 4.43 -12.08 29.05
CA SER A 96 5.79 -11.57 29.20
C SER A 96 6.34 -11.09 27.86
N TYR A 97 7.17 -10.05 27.89
CA TYR A 97 7.77 -9.45 26.70
C TYR A 97 8.46 -10.47 25.78
N GLY A 98 9.24 -11.40 26.35
CA GLY A 98 9.93 -12.44 25.59
C GLY A 98 8.99 -13.44 24.91
N HIS A 99 7.89 -13.82 25.57
CA HIS A 99 6.89 -14.69 24.96
C HIS A 99 6.12 -13.96 23.85
N SER A 100 5.86 -12.66 24.05
CA SER A 100 5.24 -11.79 23.05
C SER A 100 6.10 -11.65 21.80
N LEU A 101 7.43 -11.53 21.93
CA LEU A 101 8.37 -11.55 20.80
C LEU A 101 8.32 -12.88 20.04
N THR A 102 8.34 -14.02 20.75
CA THR A 102 8.24 -15.35 20.13
C THR A 102 6.96 -15.51 19.31
N ILE A 103 5.88 -14.90 19.76
CA ILE A 103 4.58 -14.94 19.06
C ILE A 103 4.55 -13.98 17.87
N LEU A 104 5.16 -12.81 17.98
CA LEU A 104 5.41 -11.96 16.82
C LEU A 104 6.24 -12.68 15.76
N ASP A 105 7.30 -13.40 16.16
CA ASP A 105 8.12 -14.20 15.24
C ASP A 105 7.30 -15.31 14.58
N LYS A 106 6.44 -15.98 15.36
CA LYS A 106 5.53 -17.02 14.84
C LYS A 106 4.53 -16.45 13.83
N TYR A 107 3.95 -15.27 14.08
CA TYR A 107 3.07 -14.60 13.12
C TYR A 107 3.84 -14.03 11.92
N GLY A 108 5.06 -13.55 12.14
CA GLY A 108 5.98 -13.10 11.12
C GLY A 108 6.38 -14.22 10.17
N GLY A 109 6.60 -15.46 10.63
CA GLY A 109 7.05 -16.56 9.78
C GLY A 109 6.09 -17.01 8.66
N HIS A 110 4.84 -16.55 8.67
CA HIS A 110 3.82 -16.99 7.71
C HIS A 110 3.78 -16.21 6.39
N PHE A 111 4.52 -15.11 6.21
CA PHE A 111 4.50 -14.37 4.93
C PHE A 111 5.06 -15.21 3.76
N ASN A 112 5.99 -16.14 4.04
CA ASN A 112 6.58 -17.03 3.04
C ASN A 112 5.57 -18.01 2.44
N SER A 113 4.58 -18.47 3.20
CA SER A 113 3.64 -19.51 2.74
C SER A 113 2.91 -19.11 1.46
N ALA A 114 2.38 -17.88 1.41
CA ALA A 114 1.67 -17.38 0.26
C ALA A 114 2.57 -17.15 -0.97
N VAL A 115 3.86 -16.86 -0.76
CA VAL A 115 4.85 -16.77 -1.84
C VAL A 115 5.15 -18.16 -2.39
N ILE A 116 5.38 -19.13 -1.50
CA ILE A 116 5.66 -20.52 -1.86
C ILE A 116 4.48 -21.13 -2.64
N ASP A 117 3.24 -20.91 -2.19
CA ASP A 117 2.04 -21.39 -2.89
C ASP A 117 1.86 -20.73 -4.26
N ALA A 118 2.20 -19.44 -4.38
CA ALA A 118 2.20 -18.74 -5.65
C ALA A 118 3.25 -19.32 -6.62
N LEU A 119 4.47 -19.59 -6.14
CA LEU A 119 5.52 -20.22 -6.92
C LEU A 119 5.11 -21.62 -7.39
N LYS A 120 4.53 -22.44 -6.50
CA LYS A 120 4.02 -23.79 -6.84
C LYS A 120 2.90 -23.75 -7.89
N SER A 121 2.10 -22.69 -7.91
CA SER A 121 1.05 -22.49 -8.93
C SER A 121 1.59 -21.85 -10.22
N GLY A 122 2.91 -21.69 -10.36
CA GLY A 122 3.55 -21.14 -11.56
C GLY A 122 3.44 -19.62 -11.70
N LYS A 123 3.02 -18.90 -10.65
CA LYS A 123 2.94 -17.44 -10.69
C LYS A 123 4.32 -16.80 -10.59
N ARG A 124 4.47 -15.66 -11.27
CA ARG A 124 5.68 -14.83 -11.17
C ARG A 124 5.62 -13.92 -9.96
N ILE A 125 6.80 -13.63 -9.41
CA ILE A 125 6.97 -12.71 -8.29
C ILE A 125 7.91 -11.56 -8.66
N ARG A 126 7.72 -10.43 -7.99
CA ARG A 126 8.57 -9.24 -8.06
C ARG A 126 8.86 -8.76 -6.65
N LEU A 127 10.06 -8.25 -6.41
CA LEU A 127 10.38 -7.58 -5.14
C LEU A 127 10.43 -6.08 -5.36
N VAL A 128 9.81 -5.32 -4.46
CA VAL A 128 9.89 -3.86 -4.46
C VAL A 128 10.28 -3.39 -3.07
N GLY A 129 11.05 -2.32 -2.99
CA GLY A 129 11.43 -1.74 -1.71
C GLY A 129 11.68 -0.24 -1.79
N ASP A 130 11.64 0.39 -0.63
CA ASP A 130 11.86 1.83 -0.47
C ASP A 130 12.40 2.12 0.94
N ASN A 131 12.97 3.30 1.13
CA ASN A 131 13.46 3.73 2.43
C ASN A 131 12.32 3.99 3.43
N ILE A 132 12.63 3.74 4.71
CA ILE A 132 11.81 4.14 5.84
C ILE A 132 12.71 4.98 6.72
N ASN A 133 12.43 6.28 6.74
CA ASN A 133 13.17 7.25 7.53
C ASN A 133 12.25 7.86 8.58
N TRP A 134 12.70 7.89 9.84
CA TRP A 134 12.00 8.59 10.91
C TRP A 134 13.01 9.28 11.83
N MET A 135 12.58 10.37 12.43
CA MET A 135 13.40 11.15 13.36
C MET A 135 12.87 10.98 14.76
N THR A 136 13.73 10.55 15.68
CA THR A 136 13.46 10.58 17.11
C THR A 136 13.93 11.92 17.64
N ASN A 137 12.98 12.79 17.94
CA ASN A 137 13.26 14.10 18.52
C ASN A 137 13.63 13.97 19.99
N VAL A 138 14.53 14.84 20.44
CA VAL A 138 14.86 15.01 21.86
C VAL A 138 14.10 16.22 22.40
N HIS A 139 13.67 16.16 23.67
CA HIS A 139 12.94 17.28 24.28
C HIS A 139 13.80 18.54 24.39
N ASP A 140 15.03 18.36 24.90
CA ASP A 140 16.06 19.40 24.94
C ASP A 140 17.23 18.98 24.04
N GLU A 141 17.47 19.74 22.99
CA GLU A 141 18.66 19.56 22.16
C GLU A 141 19.89 20.14 22.88
N ARG A 142 20.89 19.29 23.10
CA ARG A 142 22.17 19.64 23.73
C ARG A 142 23.31 19.13 22.84
N LYS A 143 24.51 19.67 23.03
CA LYS A 143 25.71 19.32 22.23
C LYS A 143 26.00 17.80 22.16
N ASP A 144 25.55 17.06 23.17
CA ASP A 144 25.79 15.63 23.34
C ASP A 144 24.49 14.81 23.22
N ASN A 145 23.35 15.47 22.98
CA ASN A 145 22.03 14.85 22.86
C ASN A 145 21.24 15.55 21.76
N HIS A 146 21.31 14.98 20.56
CA HIS A 146 20.68 15.51 19.35
C HIS A 146 19.56 14.60 18.86
N ALA A 147 18.68 15.15 18.02
CA ALA A 147 17.70 14.33 17.31
C ALA A 147 18.42 13.27 16.46
N HIS A 148 17.91 12.05 16.48
CA HIS A 148 18.50 10.92 15.75
C HIS A 148 17.61 10.54 14.59
N MET A 149 18.17 10.56 13.38
CA MET A 149 17.53 10.00 12.20
C MET A 149 17.80 8.50 12.16
N HIS A 150 16.73 7.72 12.16
CA HIS A 150 16.78 6.28 11.97
C HIS A 150 16.50 5.96 10.51
N HIS A 151 17.19 4.94 10.02
CA HIS A 151 17.07 4.45 8.66
C HIS A 151 16.70 2.98 8.69
N ALA A 152 15.71 2.62 7.89
CA ALA A 152 15.37 1.26 7.58
C ALA A 152 14.94 1.16 6.11
N PHE A 153 14.69 -0.06 5.67
CA PHE A 153 14.28 -0.38 4.33
C PHE A 153 13.05 -1.27 4.38
N GLY A 154 11.96 -0.77 3.83
CA GLY A 154 10.70 -1.49 3.67
C GLY A 154 10.73 -2.28 2.36
N SER A 155 10.15 -3.48 2.35
CA SER A 155 10.06 -4.27 1.13
C SER A 155 8.77 -5.05 1.05
N ALA A 156 8.35 -5.38 -0.17
CA ALA A 156 7.20 -6.22 -0.44
C ALA A 156 7.47 -7.16 -1.63
N CYS A 157 6.95 -8.37 -1.53
CA CYS A 157 6.85 -9.31 -2.63
C CYS A 157 5.48 -9.18 -3.31
N ILE A 158 5.47 -8.87 -4.60
CA ILE A 158 4.28 -8.76 -5.43
C ILE A 158 4.13 -10.05 -6.23
N ILE A 159 3.05 -10.78 -5.96
CA ILE A 159 2.65 -11.94 -6.76
C ILE A 159 1.82 -11.44 -7.94
N GLN A 160 2.30 -11.70 -9.14
CA GLN A 160 1.67 -11.28 -10.39
C GLN A 160 0.58 -12.27 -10.80
N ASN A 161 -0.60 -11.74 -11.16
CA ASN A 161 -1.69 -12.56 -11.69
C ASN A 161 -1.56 -12.83 -13.20
N THR A 162 -0.73 -12.06 -13.88
CA THR A 162 -0.53 -12.12 -15.34
C THR A 162 0.94 -12.36 -15.65
N SER A 163 1.21 -13.19 -16.65
CA SER A 163 2.53 -13.31 -17.27
C SER A 163 2.50 -12.72 -18.68
N PHE A 164 3.64 -12.19 -19.13
CA PHE A 164 3.80 -11.62 -20.46
C PHE A 164 4.69 -12.52 -21.32
N ASP A 165 4.44 -13.83 -21.29
CA ASP A 165 5.28 -14.83 -21.97
C ASP A 165 5.24 -14.70 -23.50
N LEU A 166 4.21 -14.03 -24.02
CA LEU A 166 4.08 -13.63 -25.42
C LEU A 166 5.14 -12.60 -25.85
N LEU A 167 5.73 -11.87 -24.91
CA LEU A 167 6.75 -10.86 -25.18
C LEU A 167 8.14 -11.49 -25.05
N SER A 168 8.92 -11.45 -26.14
CA SER A 168 10.29 -11.96 -26.13
C SER A 168 11.19 -11.11 -25.24
N SER A 169 11.88 -11.77 -24.31
CA SER A 169 12.93 -11.18 -23.48
C SER A 169 14.35 -11.47 -24.01
N ILE A 170 14.47 -12.12 -25.18
CA ILE A 170 15.74 -12.69 -25.67
C ILE A 170 16.68 -11.60 -26.21
N LYS A 171 16.16 -10.57 -26.86
CA LYS A 171 16.96 -9.47 -27.41
C LYS A 171 16.18 -8.16 -27.43
N PRO A 172 16.87 -7.01 -27.31
CA PRO A 172 16.26 -5.71 -27.57
C PRO A 172 15.57 -5.71 -28.93
N GLN A 173 14.43 -5.04 -29.04
CA GLN A 173 13.69 -4.91 -30.30
C GLN A 173 14.52 -4.16 -31.35
N LEU A 174 15.36 -3.23 -30.91
CA LEU A 174 16.30 -2.49 -31.74
C LEU A 174 17.60 -2.24 -30.95
N ASP A 175 18.74 -2.31 -31.64
CA ASP A 175 20.03 -1.93 -31.07
C ASP A 175 20.14 -0.40 -31.01
N TYR A 176 20.36 0.14 -29.81
CA TYR A 176 20.39 1.58 -29.55
C TYR A 176 21.45 2.32 -30.38
N ARG A 177 22.51 1.63 -30.83
CA ARG A 177 23.58 2.21 -31.66
C ARG A 177 23.10 2.53 -33.08
N TYR A 178 22.04 1.87 -33.53
CA TYR A 178 21.44 2.06 -34.86
C TYR A 178 20.04 2.69 -34.78
N ALA A 179 19.54 2.95 -33.57
CA ALA A 179 18.26 3.61 -33.37
C ALA A 179 18.36 5.11 -33.67
N SER A 180 17.56 5.60 -34.60
CA SER A 180 17.44 7.02 -34.86
C SER A 180 16.52 7.69 -33.84
N VAL A 181 16.62 9.02 -33.69
CA VAL A 181 15.75 9.78 -32.77
C VAL A 181 14.27 9.61 -33.14
N GLU A 182 13.95 9.52 -34.44
CA GLU A 182 12.58 9.30 -34.91
C GLU A 182 11.98 7.97 -34.43
N THR A 183 12.80 6.99 -34.04
CA THR A 183 12.32 5.73 -33.47
C THR A 183 11.66 5.92 -32.10
N PHE A 184 12.06 6.95 -31.37
CA PHE A 184 11.55 7.24 -30.02
C PHE A 184 10.46 8.31 -30.01
N LEU A 185 10.28 9.02 -31.12
CA LEU A 185 9.24 10.03 -31.27
C LEU A 185 7.97 9.39 -31.84
N PRO A 186 6.77 9.85 -31.43
CA PRO A 186 5.54 9.34 -32.01
C PRO A 186 5.54 9.53 -33.53
N SER A 187 5.37 8.43 -34.25
CA SER A 187 5.22 8.43 -35.70
C SER A 187 3.91 9.09 -36.12
N ARG A 188 3.74 9.37 -37.42
CA ARG A 188 2.46 9.88 -37.94
C ARG A 188 1.29 8.94 -37.65
N ASN A 189 1.55 7.63 -37.62
CA ASN A 189 0.56 6.63 -37.25
C ASN A 189 0.24 6.69 -35.75
N ASP A 190 1.24 6.86 -34.89
CA ASP A 190 1.03 6.99 -33.44
C ASP A 190 0.20 8.24 -33.11
N TRP A 191 0.45 9.35 -33.80
CA TRP A 191 -0.38 10.55 -33.69
C TRP A 191 -1.83 10.34 -34.14
N HIS A 192 -2.05 9.49 -35.15
CA HIS A 192 -3.38 9.13 -35.60
C HIS A 192 -4.10 8.31 -34.53
N LEU A 193 -3.46 7.25 -34.03
CA LEU A 193 -3.99 6.40 -32.96
C LEU A 193 -4.27 7.21 -31.68
N LEU A 194 -3.34 8.07 -31.27
CA LEU A 194 -3.51 8.93 -30.10
C LEU A 194 -4.72 9.87 -30.24
N ARG A 195 -5.01 10.35 -31.45
CA ARG A 195 -6.20 11.17 -31.72
C ARG A 195 -7.48 10.34 -31.59
N GLU A 196 -7.47 9.09 -32.07
CA GLU A 196 -8.59 8.17 -31.89
C GLU A 196 -8.82 7.89 -30.39
N ASP A 197 -7.76 7.63 -29.62
CA ASP A 197 -7.83 7.43 -28.16
C ASP A 197 -8.39 8.67 -27.44
N TYR A 198 -7.97 9.87 -27.83
CA TYR A 198 -8.51 11.12 -27.28
C TYR A 198 -10.01 11.27 -27.55
N SER A 199 -10.51 10.83 -28.71
CA SER A 199 -11.95 10.88 -28.99
C SER A 199 -12.74 10.00 -27.99
N VAL A 200 -12.19 8.85 -27.62
CA VAL A 200 -12.79 7.95 -26.62
C VAL A 200 -12.74 8.59 -25.23
N HIS A 201 -11.61 9.19 -24.84
CA HIS A 201 -11.50 9.91 -23.56
C HIS A 201 -12.48 11.08 -23.47
N ILE A 202 -12.60 11.89 -24.52
CA ILE A 202 -13.55 13.01 -24.59
C ILE A 202 -14.98 12.48 -24.43
N LEU A 203 -15.35 11.41 -25.15
CA LEU A 203 -16.67 10.82 -25.05
C LEU A 203 -16.97 10.25 -23.65
N LYS A 204 -15.97 9.67 -22.98
CA LYS A 204 -16.11 9.17 -21.61
C LYS A 204 -16.41 10.31 -20.63
N VAL A 205 -15.70 11.43 -20.76
CA VAL A 205 -15.95 12.64 -19.96
C VAL A 205 -17.33 13.22 -20.28
N ALA A 206 -17.67 13.36 -21.57
CA ALA A 206 -18.98 13.83 -21.99
C ALA A 206 -20.09 12.96 -21.43
N SER A 207 -19.97 11.64 -21.47
CA SER A 207 -20.97 10.70 -20.94
C SER A 207 -21.10 10.75 -19.42
N LYS A 208 -20.03 11.12 -18.70
CA LYS A 208 -20.03 11.32 -17.25
C LYS A 208 -20.80 12.58 -16.84
N HIS A 209 -20.70 13.66 -17.61
CA HIS A 209 -21.22 14.98 -17.22
C HIS A 209 -22.44 15.46 -18.01
N ILE A 210 -22.69 14.91 -19.20
CA ILE A 210 -23.75 15.31 -20.11
C ILE A 210 -24.72 14.13 -20.29
N PRO A 211 -25.96 14.21 -19.75
CA PRO A 211 -26.92 13.11 -19.75
C PRO A 211 -27.21 12.51 -21.13
N PHE A 212 -27.22 13.34 -22.17
CA PHE A 212 -27.43 12.90 -23.56
C PHE A 212 -26.43 11.81 -24.00
N PHE A 213 -25.16 11.91 -23.59
CA PHE A 213 -24.11 10.99 -24.02
C PHE A 213 -24.09 9.66 -23.25
N LYS A 214 -24.83 9.56 -22.14
CA LYS A 214 -24.80 8.39 -21.24
C LYS A 214 -25.14 7.07 -21.95
N GLU A 215 -26.10 7.10 -22.87
CA GLU A 215 -26.49 5.91 -23.66
C GLU A 215 -25.49 5.55 -24.76
N PHE A 216 -24.71 6.53 -25.23
CA PHE A 216 -23.70 6.33 -26.27
C PHE A 216 -22.41 5.70 -25.73
N CYS A 217 -22.23 5.60 -24.42
CA CYS A 217 -20.98 5.15 -23.80
C CYS A 217 -20.88 3.61 -23.68
N LYS A 218 -22.02 2.89 -23.68
CA LYS A 218 -22.07 1.41 -23.52
C LYS A 218 -21.24 0.64 -24.57
N PRO A 219 -21.21 1.02 -25.86
CA PRO A 219 -20.36 0.35 -26.86
C PRO A 219 -18.87 0.62 -26.68
N PHE A 220 -18.50 1.71 -26.01
CA PHE A 220 -17.10 2.16 -25.89
C PHE A 220 -16.36 1.58 -24.68
N GLU A 221 -17.08 0.94 -23.75
CA GLU A 221 -16.43 0.20 -22.66
C GLU A 221 -15.45 -0.85 -23.22
N ASN A 222 -15.74 -1.41 -24.40
CA ASN A 222 -14.93 -2.41 -25.09
C ASN A 222 -13.67 -1.87 -25.81
N PHE A 223 -13.52 -0.55 -26.02
CA PHE A 223 -12.43 -0.01 -26.84
C PHE A 223 -11.04 -0.13 -26.19
N PHE A 224 -10.96 -0.16 -24.86
CA PHE A 224 -9.70 -0.34 -24.13
C PHE A 224 -9.40 -1.82 -23.80
N HIS A 225 -10.16 -2.76 -24.36
CA HIS A 225 -9.94 -4.18 -24.13
C HIS A 225 -8.87 -4.71 -25.09
N GLY A 226 -7.61 -4.55 -24.69
CA GLY A 226 -6.52 -5.36 -25.21
C GLY A 226 -6.66 -6.81 -24.76
N THR A 227 -5.84 -7.69 -25.33
CA THR A 227 -5.87 -9.14 -25.10
C THR A 227 -5.66 -9.56 -23.64
N LEU A 228 -5.20 -8.65 -22.77
CA LEU A 228 -4.89 -8.89 -21.35
C LEU A 228 -5.72 -8.00 -20.39
N THR A 229 -6.75 -7.32 -20.88
CA THR A 229 -7.45 -6.29 -20.08
C THR A 229 -8.18 -6.86 -18.86
N GLU A 230 -8.72 -8.08 -18.92
CA GLU A 230 -9.40 -8.69 -17.77
C GLU A 230 -8.40 -9.13 -16.69
N GLU A 231 -7.26 -9.67 -17.10
CA GLU A 231 -6.19 -10.07 -16.20
C GLU A 231 -5.57 -8.84 -15.50
N LEU A 232 -5.37 -7.75 -16.24
CA LEU A 232 -4.84 -6.48 -15.70
C LEU A 232 -5.80 -5.75 -14.76
N LYS A 233 -7.12 -6.01 -14.83
CA LYS A 233 -8.09 -5.49 -13.85
C LYS A 233 -7.94 -6.14 -12.48
N THR A 234 -7.36 -7.34 -12.41
CA THR A 234 -7.26 -8.10 -11.16
C THR A 234 -6.09 -7.61 -10.32
N LYS A 235 -6.38 -7.12 -9.11
CA LYS A 235 -5.35 -6.63 -8.19
C LYS A 235 -4.34 -7.73 -7.84
N ASN A 236 -3.05 -7.43 -8.02
CA ASN A 236 -1.95 -8.31 -7.59
C ASN A 236 -1.94 -8.47 -6.07
N LYS A 237 -1.46 -9.62 -5.59
CA LYS A 237 -1.31 -9.86 -4.15
C LYS A 237 0.03 -9.30 -3.70
N VAL A 238 0.01 -8.44 -2.70
CA VAL A 238 1.21 -7.83 -2.10
C VAL A 238 1.45 -8.44 -0.74
N ILE A 239 2.65 -8.96 -0.53
CA ILE A 239 3.09 -9.58 0.71
C ILE A 239 4.20 -8.72 1.30
N PRO A 240 3.98 -8.04 2.44
CA PRO A 240 5.04 -7.27 3.08
C PRO A 240 6.15 -8.22 3.55
N LEU A 241 7.39 -7.80 3.37
CA LEU A 241 8.58 -8.48 3.86
C LEU A 241 9.04 -7.81 5.17
N PRO A 242 9.88 -8.49 5.97
CA PRO A 242 10.49 -7.91 7.16
C PRO A 242 11.19 -6.58 6.85
N VAL A 243 11.01 -5.61 7.74
CA VAL A 243 11.73 -4.33 7.67
C VAL A 243 13.19 -4.57 8.01
N LEU A 244 14.09 -4.10 7.15
CA LEU A 244 15.53 -4.24 7.36
C LEU A 244 16.07 -2.93 7.91
N HIS A 245 16.79 -2.95 9.03
CA HIS A 245 17.41 -1.76 9.61
C HIS A 245 18.72 -1.40 8.90
N TYR A 246 18.62 -1.19 7.59
CA TYR A 246 19.70 -0.83 6.68
C TYR A 246 19.34 0.46 5.94
N ASN A 247 20.34 1.30 5.74
CA ASN A 247 20.27 2.59 5.08
C ASN A 247 20.65 2.44 3.60
N GLU A 248 19.69 2.68 2.71
CA GLU A 248 19.91 2.61 1.27
C GLU A 248 20.96 3.61 0.74
N GLN A 249 21.28 4.66 1.51
CA GLN A 249 22.28 5.64 1.12
C GLN A 249 23.71 5.07 1.16
N LYS A 250 23.92 3.96 1.86
CA LYS A 250 25.23 3.32 2.00
C LYS A 250 25.28 1.99 1.25
N TYR A 251 26.22 1.86 0.32
CA TYR A 251 26.34 0.67 -0.53
C TYR A 251 26.58 -0.63 0.26
N ASP A 252 27.34 -0.60 1.35
CA ASP A 252 27.59 -1.78 2.18
C ASP A 252 26.31 -2.29 2.87
N GLU A 253 25.40 -1.38 3.23
CA GLU A 253 24.09 -1.72 3.78
C GLU A 253 23.10 -2.16 2.68
N VAL A 254 23.17 -1.57 1.48
CA VAL A 254 22.40 -2.02 0.31
C VAL A 254 22.79 -3.43 -0.12
N VAL A 255 24.08 -3.80 -0.06
CA VAL A 255 24.51 -5.18 -0.33
C VAL A 255 23.81 -6.15 0.62
N LYS A 256 23.66 -5.81 1.91
CA LYS A 256 22.94 -6.65 2.89
C LYS A 256 21.45 -6.78 2.57
N ILE A 257 20.83 -5.72 2.02
CA ILE A 257 19.44 -5.77 1.52
C ILE A 257 19.33 -6.79 0.37
N LEU A 258 20.27 -6.77 -0.59
CA LEU A 258 20.27 -7.70 -1.71
C LEU A 258 20.62 -9.14 -1.30
N ASP A 259 21.53 -9.33 -0.34
CA ASP A 259 21.83 -10.63 0.26
C ASP A 259 20.57 -11.24 0.94
N PHE A 260 19.78 -10.39 1.61
CA PHE A 260 18.48 -10.82 2.15
C PHE A 260 17.52 -11.26 1.04
N TYR A 261 17.43 -10.53 -0.07
CA TYR A 261 16.59 -10.94 -1.21
C TYR A 261 17.03 -12.28 -1.82
N GLU A 262 18.32 -12.48 -2.08
CA GLU A 262 18.84 -13.76 -2.59
C GLU A 262 18.52 -14.92 -1.62
N SER A 263 18.71 -14.70 -0.32
CA SER A 263 18.42 -15.71 0.71
C SER A 263 16.93 -16.06 0.75
N PHE A 264 16.06 -15.05 0.72
CA PHE A 264 14.61 -15.19 0.69
C PHE A 264 14.15 -15.94 -0.57
N LEU A 265 14.70 -15.62 -1.74
CA LEU A 265 14.37 -16.29 -2.99
C LEU A 265 14.82 -17.74 -2.97
N ARG A 266 16.06 -18.02 -2.57
CA ARG A 266 16.58 -19.38 -2.44
C ARG A 266 15.70 -20.24 -1.54
N GLU A 267 15.32 -19.72 -0.37
CA GLU A 267 14.44 -20.43 0.56
C GLU A 267 13.06 -20.68 -0.05
N SER A 268 12.48 -19.65 -0.69
CA SER A 268 11.13 -19.73 -1.26
C SER A 268 11.04 -20.70 -2.43
N PHE A 269 12.01 -20.66 -3.36
CA PHE A 269 12.11 -21.58 -4.49
C PHE A 269 12.41 -23.01 -4.03
N GLY A 270 13.36 -23.17 -3.09
CA GLY A 270 13.68 -24.47 -2.50
C GLY A 270 12.48 -25.13 -1.83
N LYS A 271 11.71 -24.39 -1.03
CA LYS A 271 10.46 -24.88 -0.40
C LYS A 271 9.32 -25.10 -1.40
N ALA A 272 9.37 -24.47 -2.57
CA ALA A 272 8.47 -24.75 -3.68
C ALA A 272 8.86 -25.97 -4.51
N ASN A 273 10.01 -26.62 -4.22
CA ASN A 273 10.63 -27.65 -5.04
C ASN A 273 10.92 -27.17 -6.48
N ILE A 274 11.27 -25.90 -6.64
CA ILE A 274 11.68 -25.32 -7.92
C ILE A 274 13.18 -25.09 -7.86
N ASP A 275 13.89 -25.52 -8.90
CA ASP A 275 15.34 -25.36 -8.99
C ASP A 275 15.72 -23.88 -9.05
N TYR A 276 16.55 -23.44 -8.10
CA TYR A 276 17.05 -22.07 -8.01
C TYR A 276 18.42 -21.99 -8.68
N ASN A 277 18.40 -21.93 -10.01
CA ASN A 277 19.59 -21.90 -10.85
C ASN A 277 19.75 -20.55 -11.58
N ASP A 278 20.84 -20.40 -12.32
CA ASP A 278 21.23 -19.16 -13.01
C ASP A 278 20.19 -18.61 -14.01
N THR A 279 19.23 -19.45 -14.44
CA THR A 279 18.14 -19.05 -15.35
C THR A 279 17.02 -18.29 -14.63
N VAL A 280 16.93 -18.42 -13.31
CA VAL A 280 15.94 -17.69 -12.51
C VAL A 280 16.25 -16.20 -12.56
N LYS A 281 15.22 -15.42 -12.88
CA LYS A 281 15.27 -13.95 -12.91
C LYS A 281 14.02 -13.42 -12.21
N VAL A 282 14.23 -12.70 -11.11
CA VAL A 282 13.21 -12.03 -10.33
C VAL A 282 13.43 -10.53 -10.47
N LEU A 283 12.40 -9.87 -10.98
CA LEU A 283 12.40 -8.43 -11.15
C LEU A 283 12.41 -7.76 -9.78
N ILE A 284 13.31 -6.79 -9.61
CA ILE A 284 13.41 -5.97 -8.40
C ILE A 284 13.25 -4.49 -8.73
N GLY A 285 12.78 -3.69 -7.77
CA GLY A 285 12.64 -2.25 -7.98
C GLY A 285 12.43 -1.43 -6.72
N GLY A 286 12.42 -0.12 -6.93
CA GLY A 286 12.21 0.91 -5.92
C GLY A 286 12.13 2.27 -6.60
N ASP A 287 12.31 3.36 -5.87
CA ASP A 287 12.42 4.67 -6.50
C ASP A 287 13.68 4.78 -7.39
N GLN A 288 13.92 5.96 -7.98
CA GLN A 288 15.07 6.16 -8.84
C GLN A 288 16.40 5.96 -8.10
N LEU A 289 16.46 6.39 -6.82
CA LEU A 289 17.65 6.26 -5.99
C LEU A 289 17.87 4.79 -5.63
N THR A 290 16.86 4.08 -5.15
CA THR A 290 16.91 2.65 -4.87
C THR A 290 17.37 1.87 -6.09
N ARG A 291 16.84 2.18 -7.29
CA ARG A 291 17.27 1.54 -8.55
C ARG A 291 18.75 1.76 -8.82
N GLU A 292 19.24 2.99 -8.63
CA GLU A 292 20.66 3.31 -8.78
C GLU A 292 21.52 2.53 -7.78
N ARG A 293 21.10 2.52 -6.50
CA ARG A 293 21.80 1.83 -5.41
C ARG A 293 21.86 0.32 -5.63
N PHE A 294 20.76 -0.30 -6.03
CA PHE A 294 20.72 -1.72 -6.37
C PHE A 294 21.64 -2.04 -7.55
N SER A 295 21.63 -1.20 -8.59
CA SER A 295 22.51 -1.36 -9.75
C SER A 295 23.99 -1.24 -9.35
N GLY A 296 24.33 -0.24 -8.53
CA GLY A 296 25.69 -0.04 -8.03
C GLY A 296 26.16 -1.19 -7.14
N SER A 297 25.33 -1.67 -6.22
CA SER A 297 25.65 -2.84 -5.38
C SER A 297 25.85 -4.11 -6.19
N LYS A 298 25.06 -4.31 -7.26
CA LYS A 298 25.28 -5.40 -8.21
C LYS A 298 26.62 -5.28 -8.94
N CYS A 299 26.99 -4.07 -9.39
CA CYS A 299 28.31 -3.83 -9.98
C CYS A 299 29.46 -4.13 -9.01
N LEU A 300 29.33 -3.79 -7.72
CA LEU A 300 30.33 -4.10 -6.69
C LEU A 300 30.55 -5.60 -6.52
N ARG A 301 29.53 -6.41 -6.81
CA ARG A 301 29.55 -7.87 -6.69
C ARG A 301 29.74 -8.60 -8.00
N ALA A 302 29.98 -7.89 -9.11
CA ALA A 302 30.10 -8.48 -10.44
C ALA A 302 31.24 -9.52 -10.58
N GLY A 303 32.26 -9.43 -9.72
CA GLY A 303 33.38 -10.39 -9.68
C GLY A 303 33.11 -11.69 -8.90
N GLY A 304 31.90 -11.88 -8.35
CA GLY A 304 31.52 -13.09 -7.62
C GLY A 304 31.58 -14.35 -8.48
N ILE A 305 31.82 -15.50 -7.85
CA ILE A 305 32.00 -16.78 -8.53
C ILE A 305 30.64 -17.37 -8.94
N THR A 306 29.66 -17.27 -8.05
CA THR A 306 28.33 -17.84 -8.24
C THR A 306 27.28 -16.76 -8.58
N ALA A 307 26.15 -17.17 -9.17
CA ALA A 307 25.10 -16.25 -9.62
C ALA A 307 24.45 -15.49 -8.45
N ASP A 308 24.28 -16.13 -7.30
CA ASP A 308 23.82 -15.50 -6.06
C ASP A 308 24.83 -14.47 -5.54
N GLU A 309 26.13 -14.78 -5.58
CA GLU A 309 27.17 -13.84 -5.14
C GLU A 309 27.21 -12.57 -6.00
N ARG A 310 26.84 -12.68 -7.28
CA ARG A 310 26.75 -11.58 -8.25
C ARG A 310 25.38 -10.89 -8.31
N PHE A 311 24.40 -11.37 -7.54
CA PHE A 311 23.00 -10.91 -7.63
C PHE A 311 22.40 -11.08 -9.03
N ASP A 312 22.79 -12.12 -9.77
CA ASP A 312 22.35 -12.35 -11.15
C ASP A 312 20.86 -12.68 -11.23
N HIS A 313 20.27 -13.28 -10.20
CA HIS A 313 18.84 -13.58 -10.13
C HIS A 313 18.00 -12.32 -9.95
N LEU A 314 18.56 -11.29 -9.30
CA LEU A 314 17.91 -10.00 -9.05
C LEU A 314 17.98 -9.11 -10.31
N SER A 315 17.18 -9.44 -11.32
CA SER A 315 17.17 -8.77 -12.61
C SER A 315 15.83 -8.96 -13.35
N PRO A 316 15.33 -7.96 -14.08
CA PRO A 316 15.89 -6.60 -14.21
C PRO A 316 15.67 -5.76 -12.95
N ILE A 317 16.50 -4.72 -12.80
CA ILE A 317 16.36 -3.70 -11.75
C ILE A 317 15.62 -2.50 -12.35
N THR A 318 14.39 -2.29 -11.89
CA THR A 318 13.46 -1.29 -12.43
C THR A 318 13.20 -0.15 -11.44
N PHE A 319 12.67 0.97 -11.93
CA PHE A 319 12.16 2.04 -11.08
C PHE A 319 10.63 1.96 -11.01
N GLU A 320 10.07 2.33 -9.86
CA GLU A 320 8.62 2.40 -9.65
C GLU A 320 8.05 3.70 -10.21
N LEU A 321 6.85 3.62 -10.78
CA LEU A 321 6.22 4.73 -11.50
C LEU A 321 5.55 5.76 -10.59
N PHE A 322 5.43 5.50 -9.28
CA PHE A 322 4.71 6.38 -8.35
C PHE A 322 5.30 7.80 -8.34
N HIS A 323 6.62 7.94 -8.17
CA HIS A 323 7.27 9.25 -8.20
C HIS A 323 7.23 9.91 -9.57
N LEU A 324 7.22 9.13 -10.66
CA LEU A 324 7.02 9.66 -12.00
C LEU A 324 5.64 10.31 -12.14
N CYS A 325 4.58 9.64 -11.70
CA CYS A 325 3.23 10.19 -11.70
C CYS A 325 3.13 11.46 -10.85
N MET A 326 3.77 11.47 -9.67
CA MET A 326 3.82 12.65 -8.81
C MET A 326 4.57 13.82 -9.47
N ASN A 327 5.68 13.54 -10.15
CA ASN A 327 6.43 14.57 -10.88
C ASN A 327 5.66 15.12 -12.08
N TYR A 328 4.83 14.29 -12.73
CA TYR A 328 3.93 14.74 -13.79
C TYR A 328 2.87 15.72 -13.26
N VAL A 329 2.25 15.42 -12.11
CA VAL A 329 1.32 16.33 -11.42
C VAL A 329 2.02 17.64 -11.05
N LYS A 330 3.24 17.59 -10.50
CA LYS A 330 4.05 18.79 -10.20
C LYS A 330 4.28 19.65 -11.43
N LEU A 331 4.56 19.04 -12.58
CA LEU A 331 4.78 19.78 -13.82
C LEU A 331 3.54 20.59 -14.22
N ILE A 332 2.36 19.97 -14.15
CA ILE A 332 1.08 20.63 -14.43
C ILE A 332 0.83 21.76 -13.44
N MET A 333 0.94 21.49 -12.14
CA MET A 333 0.74 22.49 -11.08
C MET A 333 1.70 23.67 -11.24
N LYS A 334 2.97 23.41 -11.54
CA LYS A 334 3.96 24.48 -11.77
C LYS A 334 3.61 25.38 -12.95
N GLN A 335 3.01 24.83 -14.00
CA GLN A 335 2.65 25.60 -15.20
C GLN A 335 1.31 26.33 -15.04
N LEU A 336 0.31 25.67 -14.46
CA LEU A 336 -1.09 26.09 -14.52
C LEU A 336 -1.65 26.61 -13.17
N PHE A 337 -0.98 26.34 -12.05
CA PHE A 337 -1.42 26.73 -10.71
C PHE A 337 -0.52 27.85 -10.15
N LYS A 338 -0.73 29.08 -10.64
CA LYS A 338 0.00 30.26 -10.16
C LYS A 338 -0.76 30.94 -9.02
N ASP A 339 -0.13 31.15 -7.87
CA ASP A 339 -0.80 31.75 -6.70
C ASP A 339 -1.34 33.16 -6.94
N GLN A 340 -0.80 33.89 -7.93
CA GLN A 340 -1.27 35.24 -8.28
C GLN A 340 -2.56 35.23 -9.11
N SER A 341 -2.92 34.09 -9.71
CA SER A 341 -4.05 33.97 -10.65
C SER A 341 -5.41 33.77 -9.97
N VAL A 342 -5.53 34.07 -8.67
CA VAL A 342 -6.75 33.86 -7.87
C VAL A 342 -7.99 34.56 -8.46
N ASN A 343 -7.80 35.71 -9.10
CA ASN A 343 -8.87 36.50 -9.70
C ASN A 343 -9.02 36.29 -11.22
N GLU A 344 -8.19 35.42 -11.81
CA GLU A 344 -8.21 35.13 -13.24
C GLU A 344 -9.09 33.91 -13.50
N MET A 345 -10.33 34.16 -13.94
CA MET A 345 -11.29 33.11 -14.24
C MET A 345 -10.74 32.12 -15.27
N GLY A 346 -10.97 30.83 -15.04
CA GLY A 346 -10.46 29.76 -15.88
C GLY A 346 -9.05 29.28 -15.51
N THR A 347 -8.34 29.95 -14.60
CA THR A 347 -7.08 29.41 -14.07
C THR A 347 -7.32 28.38 -12.98
N MET A 348 -6.41 27.42 -12.83
CA MET A 348 -6.54 26.36 -11.81
C MET A 348 -6.62 26.94 -10.39
N LYS A 349 -5.92 28.04 -10.08
CA LYS A 349 -5.96 28.66 -8.75
C LYS A 349 -7.30 29.33 -8.46
N CYS A 350 -7.85 30.07 -9.43
CA CYS A 350 -9.16 30.68 -9.29
C CYS A 350 -10.25 29.63 -9.07
N GLU A 351 -10.24 28.56 -9.88
CA GLU A 351 -11.25 27.50 -9.77
C GLU A 351 -11.11 26.69 -8.47
N ALA A 352 -9.89 26.43 -7.99
CA ALA A 352 -9.68 25.79 -6.69
C ALA A 352 -10.31 26.60 -5.54
N ASN A 353 -10.16 27.93 -5.57
CA ASN A 353 -10.77 28.82 -4.57
C ASN A 353 -12.29 28.87 -4.68
N ARG A 354 -12.84 28.96 -5.90
CA ARG A 354 -14.30 28.97 -6.14
C ARG A 354 -14.97 27.68 -5.67
N LEU A 355 -14.30 26.54 -5.84
CA LEU A 355 -14.76 25.23 -5.40
C LEU A 355 -14.41 24.91 -3.94
N LEU A 356 -13.76 25.83 -3.22
CA LEU A 356 -13.31 25.65 -1.83
C LEU A 356 -12.43 24.40 -1.63
N ARG A 357 -11.61 24.06 -2.64
CA ARG A 357 -10.65 22.95 -2.59
C ARG A 357 -9.39 23.38 -1.83
N THR A 358 -9.50 23.55 -0.52
CA THR A 358 -8.43 24.09 0.35
C THR A 358 -7.21 23.18 0.51
N THR A 359 -7.37 21.89 0.22
CA THR A 359 -6.29 20.90 0.28
C THR A 359 -5.41 20.87 -0.98
N VAL A 360 -5.81 21.56 -2.05
CA VAL A 360 -5.03 21.63 -3.30
C VAL A 360 -3.91 22.65 -3.13
N ASN A 361 -2.67 22.24 -3.42
CA ASN A 361 -1.49 23.03 -3.13
C ASN A 361 -0.40 22.86 -4.22
N VAL A 362 0.51 23.83 -4.30
CA VAL A 362 1.73 23.70 -5.13
C VAL A 362 2.65 22.60 -4.57
N ASN A 363 2.59 22.31 -3.27
CA ASN A 363 3.34 21.23 -2.65
C ASN A 363 2.69 19.85 -2.85
N VAL A 364 2.83 19.34 -4.08
CA VAL A 364 2.27 18.04 -4.49
C VAL A 364 2.77 16.86 -3.66
N ASN A 365 3.95 16.95 -3.04
CA ASN A 365 4.48 15.84 -2.23
C ASN A 365 3.57 15.51 -1.03
N GLU A 366 2.94 16.54 -0.45
CA GLU A 366 2.09 16.40 0.74
C GLU A 366 0.61 16.21 0.38
N HIS A 367 0.22 16.61 -0.84
CA HIS A 367 -1.17 16.70 -1.27
C HIS A 367 -1.47 15.96 -2.58
N TYR A 368 -0.64 14.99 -2.95
CA TYR A 368 -0.67 14.31 -4.26
C TYR A 368 -2.06 13.86 -4.71
N ASP A 369 -2.82 13.18 -3.85
CA ASP A 369 -4.14 12.68 -4.23
C ASP A 369 -5.17 13.80 -4.44
N ALA A 370 -5.11 14.86 -3.62
CA ALA A 370 -5.99 16.01 -3.76
C ALA A 370 -5.67 16.80 -5.05
N ASP A 371 -4.38 17.02 -5.33
CA ASP A 371 -3.94 17.74 -6.53
C ASP A 371 -4.25 16.97 -7.81
N LYS A 372 -4.03 15.64 -7.80
CA LYS A 372 -4.38 14.75 -8.91
C LYS A 372 -5.88 14.76 -9.19
N ASP A 373 -6.72 14.62 -8.16
CA ASP A 373 -8.19 14.67 -8.29
C ASP A 373 -8.66 16.03 -8.86
N PHE A 374 -8.03 17.10 -8.41
CA PHE A 374 -8.34 18.44 -8.89
C PHE A 374 -7.95 18.65 -10.35
N ILE A 375 -6.77 18.21 -10.79
CA ILE A 375 -6.35 18.27 -12.20
C ILE A 375 -7.33 17.51 -13.09
N ILE A 376 -7.77 16.31 -12.68
CA ILE A 376 -8.74 15.52 -13.43
C ILE A 376 -10.07 16.28 -13.53
N SER A 377 -10.58 16.79 -12.40
CA SER A 377 -11.84 17.55 -12.36
C SER A 377 -11.78 18.82 -13.23
N PHE A 378 -10.67 19.54 -13.18
CA PHE A 378 -10.43 20.73 -13.99
C PHE A 378 -10.39 20.38 -15.48
N THR A 379 -9.69 19.31 -15.85
CA THR A 379 -9.61 18.83 -17.25
C THR A 379 -10.99 18.38 -17.76
N ASP A 380 -11.74 17.65 -16.94
CA ASP A 380 -13.10 17.18 -17.26
C ASP A 380 -14.05 18.36 -17.54
N ALA A 381 -13.93 19.45 -16.76
CA ALA A 381 -14.74 20.66 -16.95
C ALA A 381 -14.49 21.32 -18.31
N TYR A 382 -13.22 21.49 -18.70
CA TYR A 382 -12.85 22.07 -19.99
C TYR A 382 -13.23 21.19 -21.18
N ILE A 383 -13.09 19.87 -21.05
CA ILE A 383 -13.57 18.94 -22.08
C ILE A 383 -15.09 19.07 -22.24
N THR A 384 -15.83 19.14 -21.13
CA THR A 384 -17.28 19.31 -21.14
C THR A 384 -17.69 20.62 -21.82
N GLU A 385 -17.03 21.73 -21.48
CA GLU A 385 -17.25 23.04 -22.12
C GLU A 385 -16.96 23.01 -23.63
N ALA A 386 -15.86 22.36 -24.04
CA ALA A 386 -15.50 22.22 -25.44
C ALA A 386 -16.56 21.43 -26.23
N VAL A 387 -17.07 20.33 -25.65
CA VAL A 387 -18.15 19.53 -26.26
C VAL A 387 -19.43 20.34 -26.38
N MET A 388 -19.83 21.07 -25.33
CA MET A 388 -21.00 21.94 -25.37
C MET A 388 -20.87 23.03 -26.44
N THR A 389 -19.69 23.64 -26.54
CA THR A 389 -19.38 24.68 -27.53
C THR A 389 -19.48 24.13 -28.95
N PHE A 390 -18.90 22.95 -29.20
CA PHE A 390 -18.97 22.26 -30.49
C PHE A 390 -20.42 21.97 -30.90
N LEU A 391 -21.26 21.53 -29.96
CA LEU A 391 -22.68 21.24 -30.17
C LEU A 391 -23.58 22.49 -30.13
N LYS A 392 -23.02 23.67 -29.81
CA LYS A 392 -23.73 24.94 -29.60
C LYS A 392 -24.80 24.87 -28.49
N TRP A 393 -24.54 24.08 -27.45
CA TRP A 393 -25.44 23.95 -26.30
C TRP A 393 -25.18 25.03 -25.27
N LYS A 394 -26.27 25.65 -24.78
CA LYS A 394 -26.20 26.71 -23.76
C LYS A 394 -26.28 26.18 -22.34
N THR A 395 -26.81 24.98 -22.14
CA THR A 395 -26.97 24.37 -20.81
C THR A 395 -26.72 22.86 -20.88
N LEU A 396 -26.30 22.27 -19.76
CA LEU A 396 -26.12 20.82 -19.61
C LEU A 396 -27.45 20.05 -19.59
N LEU A 397 -28.55 20.75 -19.31
CA LEU A 397 -29.89 20.19 -19.33
C LEU A 397 -30.39 20.22 -20.78
N LEU A 398 -30.84 19.06 -21.26
CA LEU A 398 -31.65 19.03 -22.48
C LEU A 398 -32.86 19.95 -22.24
N PRO A 399 -33.27 20.78 -23.22
CA PRO A 399 -34.55 21.45 -23.15
C PRO A 399 -35.60 20.38 -22.87
N GLN A 400 -36.34 20.51 -21.77
CA GLN A 400 -37.51 19.68 -21.54
C GLN A 400 -38.43 19.90 -22.76
N GLN A 401 -38.57 18.87 -23.60
CA GLN A 401 -39.53 18.87 -24.69
C GLN A 401 -40.94 18.77 -24.14
#